data_AF-A0A1D9CFI7-F1
#
_entry.id   AF-A0A1D9CFI7-F1
#
_cell.length_a   1.000
_cell.length_b   1.000
_cell.length_c   1.000
_cell.angle_alpha   90.00
_cell.angle_beta   90.00
_cell.angle_gamma   90.00
#
_symmetry.space_group_name_H-M   'P 1'
#
loop_
_entity.id
_entity.type
_entity.pdbx_description
1 polymer ?
#
loop_
_entity_poly.entity_id
_entity_poly.type
_entity_poly.pdbx_seq_one_letter_code
_entity_poly.pdbx_strand_id
1 'polypeptide(L)' 'MGLVIRRDCSSTENTECGCDQGHFCVSKKGEDCVECQPHTTCRPGQR' A
#
# COMPACT_ATOMS: atom_id res chain seq x y z
N MET A 1 -7.41 -1.11 -8.20
CA MET A 1 -7.37 -0.31 -6.96
C MET A 1 -6.66 -1.18 -5.94
N GLY A 2 -5.50 -0.74 -5.45
CA GLY A 2 -4.65 -1.56 -4.58
C GLY A 2 -4.44 -0.96 -3.19
N LEU A 3 -5.35 -0.08 -2.74
CA LEU A 3 -5.30 0.54 -1.42
C LEU A 3 -6.22 -0.24 -0.47
N VAL A 4 -5.72 -0.57 0.71
CA VAL A 4 -6.40 -1.35 1.76
C VAL A 4 -6.15 -0.73 3.13
N ILE A 5 -7.07 -0.97 4.06
CA ILE A 5 -6.88 -0.63 5.47
C ILE A 5 -5.89 -1.64 6.06
N ARG A 6 -4.75 -1.15 6.54
CA ARG A 6 -3.73 -1.97 7.22
C ARG A 6 -3.90 -1.96 8.73
N ARG A 7 -4.44 -0.87 9.28
CA ARG A 7 -4.82 -0.74 10.68
C ARG A 7 -6.17 -0.05 10.77
N ASP A 8 -7.12 -0.70 11.44
CA ASP A 8 -8.41 -0.10 11.75
C ASP A 8 -8.26 1.07 12.72
N CYS A 9 -9.22 1.98 12.68
CA CYS A 9 -9.31 3.06 13.66
C CYS A 9 -9.50 2.51 15.07
N SER A 10 -8.82 3.11 16.04
CA SER A 10 -9.00 2.86 17.47
C SER A 10 -9.27 4.16 18.23
N SER A 11 -9.56 4.09 19.54
CA SER A 11 -9.79 5.29 20.36
C SER A 11 -8.59 6.24 20.44
N THR A 12 -7.40 5.75 20.10
CA THR A 12 -6.13 6.49 20.21
C THR A 12 -5.36 6.56 18.89
N GLU A 13 -5.77 5.83 17.86
CA GLU A 13 -5.04 5.69 16.61
C GLU A 13 -5.98 5.86 15.42
N ASN A 14 -5.53 6.60 14.40
CA ASN A 14 -6.30 6.78 13.19
C ASN A 14 -6.24 5.51 12.31
N THR A 15 -7.15 5.42 11.34
CA THR A 15 -7.03 4.39 10.30
C THR A 15 -5.74 4.59 9.51
N GLU A 16 -5.00 3.51 9.27
CA GLU A 16 -3.83 3.52 8.38
C GLU A 16 -4.16 2.78 7.09
N CYS A 17 -4.03 3.47 5.97
CA CYS A 17 -4.20 2.95 4.62
C CYS A 17 -2.85 2.62 4.00
N GLY A 18 -2.76 1.48 3.31
CA GLY A 18 -1.56 1.05 2.63
C GLY A 18 -1.87 0.23 1.38
N CYS A 19 -0.84 -0.27 0.71
CA CYS A 19 -1.04 -1.06 -0.49
C CYS A 19 -1.26 -2.54 -0.18
N ASP A 20 -2.12 -3.21 -0.96
CA ASP A 20 -2.29 -4.65 -0.90
C ASP A 20 -1.07 -5.41 -1.45
N GLN A 21 -1.08 -6.72 -1.26
CA GLN A 21 0.01 -7.56 -1.72
C GLN A 21 0.07 -7.60 -3.25
N GLY A 22 1.21 -7.18 -3.80
CA GLY A 22 1.37 -7.03 -5.25
C GLY A 22 1.35 -5.57 -5.71
N HIS A 23 1.18 -4.62 -4.80
CA HIS A 23 1.31 -3.19 -5.06
C HIS A 23 2.34 -2.53 -4.13
N PHE A 24 2.90 -1.41 -4.59
CA PHE A 24 3.78 -0.55 -3.81
C PHE A 24 3.28 0.90 -3.81
N CYS A 25 3.63 1.62 -2.75
CA CYS A 25 3.19 2.99 -2.57
C CYS A 25 4.09 3.96 -3.33
N VAL A 26 3.51 4.76 -4.22
CA VAL A 26 4.24 5.81 -4.98
C VAL A 26 4.01 7.20 -4.40
N SER A 27 2.95 7.40 -3.62
CA SER A 27 2.64 8.67 -2.98
C SER A 27 2.07 8.46 -1.58
N LYS A 28 2.60 9.22 -0.61
CA LYS A 28 2.23 9.12 0.81
C LYS A 28 1.65 10.44 1.33
N LYS A 29 0.76 10.32 2.31
CA LYS A 29 0.27 11.44 3.11
C LYS A 29 0.35 11.05 4.58
N GLY A 30 1.41 11.50 5.26
CA GLY A 30 1.70 11.03 6.62
C GLY A 30 2.11 9.55 6.60
N GLU A 31 1.45 8.74 7.43
CA GLU A 31 1.67 7.29 7.50
C GLU A 31 0.85 6.52 6.45
N ASP A 32 -0.15 7.17 5.85
CA ASP A 32 -1.01 6.59 4.84
C ASP A 32 -0.40 6.62 3.44
N CYS A 33 -0.59 5.54 2.69
CA CYS A 33 -0.43 5.57 1.24
C CYS A 33 -1.67 6.19 0.59
N VAL A 34 -1.47 7.11 -0.36
CA VAL A 34 -2.57 7.69 -1.15
C VAL A 34 -2.63 7.14 -2.57
N GLU A 35 -1.52 6.58 -3.07
CA GLU A 35 -1.45 6.02 -4.41
C GLU A 35 -0.60 4.75 -4.46
N CYS A 36 -1.23 3.66 -4.88
CA CYS A 36 -0.62 2.34 -5.01
C CYS A 36 -0.46 1.98 -6.49
N GLN A 37 0.74 1.58 -6.90
CA GLN A 37 1.02 1.00 -8.21
C GLN A 37 1.28 -0.49 -8.11
N PRO A 38 0.87 -1.29 -9.12
CA PRO A 38 1.17 -2.70 -9.14
C PRO A 38 2.68 -2.92 -9.33
N HIS A 39 3.21 -3.93 -8.66
CA HIS A 39 4.51 -4.47 -8.99
C HIS A 39 4.50 -5.00 -10.43
N THR A 40 5.59 -4.77 -11.14
CA THR A 40 5.78 -5.41 -12.44
C THR A 40 6.03 -6.90 -12.25
N THR A 41 5.41 -7.73 -13.08
CA THR A 41 5.75 -9.16 -13.13
C THR A 41 7.20 -9.31 -13.61
N CYS A 42 8.02 -9.97 -12.81
CA CYS A 42 9.39 -10.31 -13.20
C CYS A 42 9.35 -11.18 -14.46
N ARG A 43 10.19 -10.85 -15.45
CA ARG A 43 10.37 -11.71 -16.61
C ARG A 43 11.20 -12.94 -16.21
N PRO A 44 11.04 -14.08 -16.92
CA PRO A 44 11.90 -15.25 -16.70
C PRO A 44 13.38 -14.84 -16.73
N GLY A 45 14.11 -15.17 -15.66
CA GLY A 45 15.55 -14.85 -15.51
C GLY A 45 15.88 -13.54 -14.77
N GLN A 46 14.89 -12.73 -14.39
CA GLN A 46 15.11 -11.61 -13.45
C GLN A 46 15.07 -12.11 -12.00
N ARG A 47 16.05 -11.69 -11.19
CA ARG A 47 16.21 -12.00 -9.77
C ARG A 47 16.50 -10.71 -9.01
#